data_AF-A0A1G1Y0P6-F1
#
_entry.id   AF-A0A1G1Y0P6-F1
#
_cell.length_a   1.000
_cell.length_b   1.000
_cell.length_c   1.000
_cell.angle_alpha   90.00
_cell.angle_beta   90.00
_cell.angle_gamma   90.00
#
_symmetry.space_group_name_H-M   'P 1'
#
loop_
_entity.id
_entity.type
_entity.pdbx_description
1 polymer ?
#
loop_
_entity_poly.entity_id
_entity_poly.type
_entity_poly.pdbx_seq_one_letter_code
_entity_poly.pdbx_strand_id
1 'polypeptide(L)'
;MKYFQQLMTKKNLLFIAIFAIFGFIALQIPVTQVMGSKVKFTVYDAFAPVAGSFIGSIPGVIAVFLMQLFNFLVHGARIEDAGTIIRFFPALFAVLYFSKKGKINLIVPALAIAAFIAHPIGRMVWYFPLFWLIPIAAYFFRDRFLLARALGATFTAHAVGGALWIWVFALPAQVWNSLIPAVIAERLLFALGISGSFILVNNLLGLLEKKRLLNLGFYIDPRYLIPFLRDEQNAPTTSPAK
;
A
#
# COMPACT_ATOMS: atom_id res chain seq x y z
N MET A 1 -14.42 -7.10 22.04
CA MET A 1 -13.12 -7.68 22.47
C MET A 1 -12.73 -8.97 21.73
N LYS A 2 -13.58 -10.02 21.67
CA LYS A 2 -13.21 -11.31 21.03
C LYS A 2 -12.71 -11.20 19.57
N TYR A 3 -13.37 -10.41 18.73
CA TYR A 3 -12.94 -10.17 17.34
C TYR A 3 -11.58 -9.46 17.24
N PHE A 4 -11.29 -8.54 18.15
CA PHE A 4 -10.03 -7.79 18.16
C PHE A 4 -8.86 -8.69 18.57
N GLN A 5 -9.08 -9.58 19.54
CA GLN A 5 -8.09 -10.59 19.95
C GLN A 5 -7.79 -11.60 18.84
N GLN A 6 -8.77 -11.94 17.99
CA GLN A 6 -8.53 -12.78 16.81
C GLN A 6 -7.69 -12.09 15.73
N LEU A 7 -7.80 -10.76 15.60
CA LEU A 7 -7.02 -9.97 14.65
C LEU A 7 -5.58 -9.70 15.13
N MET A 8 -5.37 -9.58 16.44
CA MET A 8 -4.08 -9.23 17.05
C MET A 8 -3.36 -10.47 17.64
N THR A 9 -3.05 -11.43 16.78
CA THR A 9 -2.28 -12.62 17.16
C THR A 9 -0.82 -12.27 17.49
N LYS A 10 -0.10 -13.17 18.18
CA LYS A 10 1.35 -13.02 18.45
C LYS A 10 2.15 -12.79 17.17
N LYS A 11 1.80 -13.52 16.11
CA LYS A 11 2.32 -13.36 14.74
C LYS A 11 2.12 -11.94 14.23
N ASN A 12 0.90 -11.42 14.30
CA ASN A 12 0.57 -10.10 13.79
C ASN A 12 1.25 -9.00 14.61
N LEU A 13 1.33 -9.14 15.94
CA LEU A 13 2.05 -8.21 16.80
C LEU A 13 3.54 -8.15 16.48
N LEU A 14 4.20 -9.31 16.30
CA LEU A 14 5.61 -9.34 15.94
C LEU A 14 5.85 -8.68 14.57
N PHE A 15 5.02 -9.00 13.57
CA PHE A 15 5.12 -8.36 12.27
C PHE A 15 4.90 -6.87 12.36
N ILE A 16 3.91 -6.40 13.12
CA ILE A 16 3.65 -4.97 13.31
C ILE A 16 4.87 -4.29 13.94
N ALA A 17 5.52 -4.91 14.93
CA ALA A 17 6.72 -4.36 15.54
C ALA A 17 7.89 -4.25 14.53
N ILE A 18 8.16 -5.31 13.78
CA ILE A 18 9.21 -5.33 12.74
C ILE A 18 8.89 -4.31 11.64
N PHE A 19 7.65 -4.32 11.16
CA PHE A 19 7.14 -3.41 10.14
C PHE A 19 7.22 -1.96 10.61
N ALA A 20 6.96 -1.67 11.89
CA ALA A 20 7.09 -0.32 12.43
C ALA A 20 8.55 0.16 12.41
N ILE A 21 9.52 -0.69 12.77
CA ILE A 21 10.94 -0.30 12.74
C ILE A 21 11.38 0.02 11.31
N PHE A 22 11.18 -0.91 10.38
CA PHE A 22 11.59 -0.70 8.98
C PHE A 22 10.75 0.36 8.28
N GLY A 23 9.46 0.43 8.59
CA GLY A 23 8.54 1.44 8.08
C GLY A 23 8.92 2.84 8.55
N PHE A 24 9.35 2.99 9.80
CA PHE A 24 9.84 4.27 10.31
C PHE A 24 11.10 4.72 9.58
N ILE A 25 12.07 3.83 9.38
CA ILE A 25 13.28 4.13 8.61
C ILE A 25 12.91 4.54 7.17
N ALA A 26 12.03 3.78 6.52
CA ALA A 26 11.57 4.07 5.16
C ALA A 26 10.82 5.41 5.05
N LEU A 27 10.10 5.83 6.10
CA LEU A 27 9.45 7.14 6.18
C LEU A 27 10.43 8.31 6.23
N GLN A 28 11.69 8.08 6.65
CA GLN A 28 12.70 9.13 6.72
C GLN A 28 13.40 9.38 5.38
N ILE A 29 13.18 8.54 4.37
CA ILE A 29 13.86 8.63 3.08
C ILE A 29 12.88 9.26 2.05
N PRO A 30 12.98 10.58 1.78
CA PRO A 30 12.11 11.25 0.83
C PRO A 30 12.44 10.85 -0.61
N VAL A 31 11.41 10.82 -1.46
CA VAL A 31 11.51 10.51 -2.89
C VAL A 31 11.17 11.75 -3.72
N THR A 32 9.94 12.26 -3.62
CA THR A 32 9.48 13.48 -4.32
C THR A 32 8.56 14.30 -3.43
N GLN A 33 8.42 15.60 -3.70
CA GLN A 33 7.48 16.48 -3.00
C GLN A 33 6.07 16.35 -3.60
N VAL A 34 5.05 16.36 -2.74
CA VAL A 34 3.65 16.36 -3.18
C VAL A 34 3.27 17.75 -3.66
N MET A 35 2.83 17.87 -4.92
CA MET A 35 2.47 19.15 -5.51
C MET A 35 1.36 19.85 -4.71
N GLY A 36 1.59 21.12 -4.36
CA GLY A 36 0.66 21.93 -3.56
C GLY A 36 0.74 21.71 -2.05
N SER A 37 1.70 20.92 -1.55
CA SER A 37 1.96 20.76 -0.11
C SER A 37 3.46 20.72 0.19
N LYS A 38 3.84 20.91 1.46
CA LYS A 38 5.21 20.70 1.95
C LYS A 38 5.53 19.22 2.22
N VAL A 39 4.53 18.35 2.16
CA VAL A 39 4.67 16.90 2.38
C VAL A 39 5.45 16.24 1.24
N LYS A 40 6.18 15.17 1.55
CA LYS A 40 6.94 14.36 0.58
C LYS A 40 6.41 12.94 0.52
N PHE A 41 6.44 12.35 -0.68
CA PHE A 41 6.46 10.90 -0.81
C PHE A 41 7.80 10.35 -0.33
N THR A 42 7.79 9.10 0.12
CA THR A 42 8.90 8.43 0.80
C THR A 42 9.05 7.00 0.33
N VAL A 43 10.15 6.34 0.68
CA VAL A 43 10.33 4.89 0.42
C VAL A 43 9.22 4.07 1.10
N TYR A 44 8.64 4.58 2.19
CA TYR A 44 7.51 3.96 2.85
C TYR A 44 6.28 3.82 1.94
N ASP A 45 6.04 4.72 0.99
CA ASP A 45 4.90 4.63 0.07
C ASP A 45 5.00 3.42 -0.88
N ALA A 46 6.23 2.94 -1.14
CA ALA A 46 6.47 1.69 -1.85
C ALA A 46 6.35 0.46 -0.93
N PHE A 47 6.66 0.59 0.35
CA PHE A 47 6.68 -0.52 1.29
C PHE A 47 5.32 -0.79 1.92
N ALA A 48 4.61 0.25 2.37
CA ALA A 48 3.40 0.14 3.18
C ALA A 48 2.31 -0.77 2.61
N PRO A 49 1.98 -0.73 1.29
CA PRO A 49 0.90 -1.54 0.74
C PRO A 49 1.07 -3.06 0.93
N VAL A 50 2.30 -3.55 1.11
CA VAL A 50 2.57 -4.99 1.23
C VAL A 50 2.16 -5.56 2.59
N ALA A 51 2.08 -4.73 3.63
CA ALA A 51 1.84 -5.16 5.02
C ALA A 51 0.62 -6.09 5.14
N GLY A 52 -0.50 -5.68 4.54
CA GLY A 52 -1.75 -6.44 4.63
C GLY A 52 -1.74 -7.78 3.91
N SER A 53 -0.74 -8.07 3.06
CA SER A 53 -0.63 -9.39 2.40
C SER A 53 -0.10 -10.47 3.35
N PHE A 54 0.68 -10.10 4.37
CA PHE A 54 1.35 -11.06 5.26
C PHE A 54 0.57 -11.32 6.55
N ILE A 55 -0.13 -10.30 7.04
CA ILE A 55 -0.89 -10.33 8.30
C ILE A 55 -2.40 -10.10 8.13
N GLY A 56 -2.87 -9.97 6.88
CA GLY A 56 -4.27 -9.72 6.54
C GLY A 56 -4.60 -8.24 6.40
N SER A 57 -5.69 -7.93 5.69
CA SER A 57 -6.07 -6.56 5.32
C SER A 57 -6.25 -5.63 6.52
N ILE A 58 -7.04 -6.02 7.52
CA ILE A 58 -7.33 -5.16 8.67
C ILE A 58 -6.10 -4.97 9.58
N PRO A 59 -5.38 -6.04 9.99
CA PRO A 59 -4.14 -5.86 10.76
C PRO A 59 -3.08 -5.05 10.00
N GLY A 60 -2.98 -5.21 8.66
CA GLY A 60 -2.10 -4.41 7.83
C GLY A 60 -2.45 -2.92 7.81
N VAL A 61 -3.74 -2.59 7.70
CA VAL A 61 -4.21 -1.18 7.79
C VAL A 61 -3.88 -0.60 9.15
N ILE A 62 -4.11 -1.35 10.23
CA ILE A 62 -3.76 -0.92 11.59
C ILE A 62 -2.25 -0.67 11.71
N ALA A 63 -1.42 -1.58 11.20
CA ALA A 63 0.04 -1.42 11.19
C ALA A 63 0.48 -0.13 10.50
N VAL A 64 -0.05 0.11 9.29
CA VAL A 64 0.30 1.27 8.46
C VAL A 64 -0.23 2.57 9.05
N PHE A 65 -1.41 2.55 9.67
CA PHE A 65 -1.95 3.70 10.38
C PHE A 65 -1.13 4.05 11.62
N LEU A 66 -0.86 3.08 12.48
CA LEU A 66 -0.08 3.29 13.70
C LEU A 66 1.32 3.78 13.40
N MET A 67 1.95 3.28 12.33
CA MET A 67 3.25 3.77 11.88
C MET A 67 3.17 5.24 11.43
N GLN A 68 2.23 5.60 10.56
CA GLN A 68 2.08 7.00 10.14
C GLN A 68 1.78 7.92 11.33
N LEU A 69 0.95 7.46 12.27
CA LEU A 69 0.60 8.20 13.48
C LEU A 69 1.82 8.40 14.38
N PHE A 70 2.58 7.34 14.64
CA PHE A 70 3.81 7.43 15.42
C PHE A 70 4.81 8.38 14.77
N ASN A 71 5.02 8.28 13.46
CA ASN A 71 5.91 9.21 12.74
C ASN A 71 5.44 10.67 12.86
N PHE A 72 4.13 10.91 12.78
CA PHE A 72 3.55 12.24 12.98
C PHE A 72 3.81 12.77 14.41
N LEU A 73 3.64 11.92 15.43
CA LEU A 73 3.89 12.27 16.83
C LEU A 73 5.38 12.57 17.10
N VAL A 74 6.30 11.74 16.57
CA VAL A 74 7.75 11.94 16.73
C VAL A 74 8.23 13.26 16.12
N HIS A 75 7.60 13.72 15.06
CA HIS A 75 7.88 15.02 14.45
C HIS A 75 7.12 16.19 15.11
N GLY A 76 6.61 15.97 16.34
CA GLY A 76 5.97 17.00 17.16
C GLY A 76 4.52 17.28 16.80
N ALA A 77 3.83 16.35 16.12
CA ALA A 77 2.42 16.48 15.71
C ALA A 77 2.10 17.81 14.99
N ARG A 78 3.06 18.34 14.24
CA ARG A 78 2.93 19.62 13.54
C ARG A 78 2.03 19.47 12.32
N ILE A 79 0.92 20.20 12.31
CA ILE A 79 0.02 20.27 11.16
C ILE A 79 0.46 21.47 10.32
N GLU A 80 1.19 21.22 9.24
CA GLU A 80 1.68 22.26 8.33
C GLU A 80 0.58 22.78 7.40
N ASP A 81 -0.26 21.87 6.93
CA ASP A 81 -1.39 22.11 6.03
C ASP A 81 -2.39 20.94 6.13
N ALA A 82 -3.54 21.06 5.47
CA ALA A 82 -4.55 19.99 5.43
C ALA A 82 -4.02 18.68 4.79
N GLY A 83 -2.98 18.76 3.95
CA GLY A 83 -2.29 17.62 3.34
C GLY A 83 -1.60 16.75 4.39
N THR A 84 -1.19 17.32 5.52
CA THR A 84 -0.63 16.59 6.67
C THR A 84 -1.59 15.52 7.21
N ILE A 85 -2.90 15.79 7.18
CA ILE A 85 -3.94 14.87 7.63
C ILE A 85 -4.44 13.99 6.48
N ILE A 86 -4.65 14.57 5.30
CA ILE A 86 -5.16 13.85 4.12
C ILE A 86 -4.24 12.70 3.69
N ARG A 87 -2.93 12.86 3.85
CA ARG A 87 -1.95 11.82 3.45
C ARG A 87 -2.08 10.50 4.21
N PHE A 88 -2.76 10.48 5.35
CA PHE A 88 -3.01 9.24 6.08
C PHE A 88 -3.88 8.27 5.27
N PHE A 89 -4.82 8.76 4.46
CA PHE A 89 -5.81 7.92 3.80
C PHE A 89 -5.29 7.14 2.59
N PRO A 90 -4.55 7.74 1.62
CA PRO A 90 -4.04 7.05 0.44
C PRO A 90 -3.35 5.72 0.74
N ALA A 91 -2.42 5.71 1.71
CA ALA A 91 -1.66 4.51 2.05
C ALA A 91 -2.56 3.40 2.61
N LEU A 92 -3.57 3.72 3.41
CA LEU A 92 -4.50 2.73 3.98
C LEU A 92 -5.32 2.05 2.88
N PHE A 93 -5.80 2.84 1.90
CA PHE A 93 -6.54 2.28 0.77
C PHE A 93 -5.63 1.50 -0.20
N ALA A 94 -4.35 1.87 -0.31
CA ALA A 94 -3.36 1.07 -1.02
C ALA A 94 -3.19 -0.32 -0.37
N VAL A 95 -3.09 -0.37 0.96
CA VAL A 95 -3.02 -1.63 1.73
C VAL A 95 -4.28 -2.47 1.54
N LEU A 96 -5.46 -1.86 1.67
CA LEU A 96 -6.73 -2.55 1.44
C LEU A 96 -6.79 -3.12 0.02
N TYR A 97 -6.37 -2.31 -0.96
CA TYR A 97 -6.36 -2.76 -2.34
C TYR A 97 -5.41 -3.94 -2.53
N PHE A 98 -4.16 -3.78 -2.11
CA PHE A 98 -3.11 -4.75 -2.35
C PHE A 98 -3.36 -6.04 -1.58
N SER A 99 -3.81 -5.99 -0.32
CA SER A 99 -3.93 -7.17 0.54
C SER A 99 -4.94 -8.22 0.08
N LYS A 100 -6.18 -7.82 -0.28
CA LYS A 100 -7.25 -8.75 -0.64
C LYS A 100 -8.04 -8.25 -1.85
N LYS A 101 -8.48 -9.19 -2.68
CA LYS A 101 -9.43 -8.93 -3.77
C LYS A 101 -10.86 -8.91 -3.22
N GLY A 102 -11.61 -7.86 -3.54
CA GLY A 102 -13.00 -7.67 -3.12
C GLY A 102 -13.66 -6.48 -3.79
N LYS A 103 -14.94 -6.25 -3.47
CA LYS A 103 -15.73 -5.17 -4.10
C LYS A 103 -15.15 -3.77 -3.83
N ILE A 104 -14.48 -3.59 -2.69
CA ILE A 104 -13.84 -2.32 -2.33
C ILE A 104 -12.79 -1.85 -3.35
N ASN A 105 -12.13 -2.80 -4.04
CA ASN A 105 -11.17 -2.49 -5.09
C ASN A 105 -11.78 -1.79 -6.31
N LEU A 106 -13.10 -1.95 -6.50
CA LEU A 106 -13.85 -1.36 -7.59
C LEU A 106 -14.63 -0.12 -7.13
N ILE A 107 -15.25 -0.20 -5.94
CA ILE A 107 -16.08 0.86 -5.37
C ILE A 107 -15.25 2.11 -5.07
N VAL A 108 -14.07 1.94 -4.44
CA VAL A 108 -13.24 3.09 -4.04
C VAL A 108 -12.80 3.94 -5.23
N PRO A 109 -12.17 3.39 -6.30
CA PRO A 109 -11.81 4.21 -7.44
C PRO A 109 -13.04 4.79 -8.14
N ALA A 110 -14.16 4.06 -8.24
CA ALA A 110 -15.39 4.60 -8.84
C ALA A 110 -15.95 5.81 -8.06
N LEU A 111 -15.98 5.73 -6.73
CA LEU A 111 -16.40 6.86 -5.88
C LEU A 111 -15.41 8.03 -5.96
N ALA A 112 -14.11 7.76 -6.05
CA ALA A 112 -13.10 8.80 -6.24
C ALA A 112 -13.33 9.55 -7.56
N ILE A 113 -13.56 8.84 -8.67
CA ILE A 113 -13.89 9.44 -9.98
C ILE A 113 -15.11 10.35 -9.85
N ALA A 114 -16.20 9.84 -9.25
CA ALA A 114 -17.43 10.62 -9.06
C ALA A 114 -17.19 11.87 -8.20
N ALA A 115 -16.49 11.73 -7.08
CA ALA A 115 -16.18 12.84 -6.18
C ALA A 115 -15.31 13.91 -6.86
N PHE A 116 -14.34 13.51 -7.68
CA PHE A 116 -13.48 14.46 -8.40
C PHE A 116 -14.25 15.22 -9.47
N ILE A 117 -15.04 14.52 -10.30
CA ILE A 117 -15.86 15.15 -11.36
C ILE A 117 -16.97 16.03 -10.77
N ALA A 118 -17.46 15.73 -9.56
CA ALA A 118 -18.42 16.60 -8.87
C ALA A 118 -17.86 18.01 -8.58
N HIS A 119 -16.54 18.16 -8.47
CA HIS A 119 -15.90 19.46 -8.27
C HIS A 119 -15.85 20.29 -9.57
N PRO A 120 -16.11 21.62 -9.57
CA PRO A 120 -16.06 22.44 -10.78
C PRO A 120 -14.75 22.35 -11.55
N ILE A 121 -13.61 22.35 -10.85
CA ILE A 121 -12.30 22.16 -11.48
C ILE A 121 -12.15 20.75 -12.06
N GLY A 122 -12.69 19.73 -11.39
CA GLY A 122 -12.60 18.35 -11.85
C GLY A 122 -13.37 18.13 -13.15
N ARG A 123 -14.46 18.87 -13.38
CA ARG A 123 -15.14 18.91 -14.69
C ARG A 123 -14.27 19.50 -15.80
N MET A 124 -13.48 20.53 -15.49
CA MET A 124 -12.56 21.14 -16.47
C MET A 124 -11.44 20.17 -16.87
N VAL A 125 -11.03 19.28 -15.97
CA VAL A 125 -10.01 18.24 -16.21
C VAL A 125 -10.59 16.84 -16.05
N TRP A 126 -11.77 16.59 -16.63
CA TRP A 126 -12.53 15.34 -16.47
C TRP A 126 -11.77 14.08 -16.91
N TYR A 127 -10.75 14.23 -17.76
CA TYR A 127 -9.89 13.14 -18.22
C TYR A 127 -8.81 12.74 -17.20
N PHE A 128 -8.47 13.62 -16.25
CA PHE A 128 -7.51 13.32 -15.20
C PHE A 128 -7.86 12.06 -14.38
N PRO A 129 -9.10 11.86 -13.91
CA PRO A 129 -9.49 10.65 -13.19
C PRO A 129 -9.54 9.37 -14.04
N LEU A 130 -9.28 9.41 -15.37
CA LEU A 130 -9.16 8.19 -16.18
C LEU A 130 -8.00 7.30 -15.72
N PHE A 131 -6.98 7.86 -15.08
CA PHE A 131 -5.96 7.08 -14.36
C PHE A 131 -6.56 6.13 -13.31
N TRP A 132 -7.74 6.45 -12.77
CA TRP A 132 -8.39 5.65 -11.73
C TRP A 132 -9.26 4.53 -12.32
N LEU A 133 -9.33 4.41 -13.65
CA LEU A 133 -9.76 3.18 -14.31
C LEU A 133 -8.68 2.09 -14.25
N ILE A 134 -7.40 2.45 -14.07
CA ILE A 134 -6.30 1.49 -13.93
C ILE A 134 -6.52 0.51 -12.76
N PRO A 135 -6.86 0.91 -11.53
CA PRO A 135 -7.15 -0.03 -10.45
C PRO A 135 -8.38 -0.89 -10.74
N ILE A 136 -9.36 -0.38 -11.49
CA ILE A 136 -10.53 -1.17 -11.92
C ILE A 136 -10.10 -2.25 -12.93
N ALA A 137 -9.29 -1.90 -13.93
CA ALA A 137 -8.76 -2.87 -14.89
C ALA A 137 -7.82 -3.88 -14.22
N ALA A 138 -6.90 -3.39 -13.39
CA ALA A 138 -5.94 -4.20 -12.65
C ALA A 138 -6.61 -5.23 -11.73
N TYR A 139 -7.82 -4.95 -11.24
CA TYR A 139 -8.61 -5.89 -10.44
C TYR A 139 -8.79 -7.26 -11.12
N PHE A 140 -8.91 -7.29 -12.44
CA PHE A 140 -9.11 -8.53 -13.21
C PHE A 140 -7.80 -9.30 -13.43
N PHE A 141 -6.65 -8.62 -13.37
CA PHE A 141 -5.33 -9.19 -13.69
C PHE A 141 -4.43 -9.42 -12.46
N ARG A 142 -4.79 -8.85 -11.31
CA ARG A 142 -3.96 -8.82 -10.08
C ARG A 142 -3.56 -10.19 -9.52
N ASP A 143 -4.36 -11.23 -9.75
CA ASP A 143 -4.07 -12.56 -9.20
C ASP A 143 -2.99 -13.27 -10.02
N ARG A 144 -2.86 -12.88 -11.30
CA ARG A 144 -1.88 -13.41 -12.25
C ARG A 144 -0.59 -12.60 -12.25
N PHE A 145 -0.68 -11.27 -12.19
CA PHE A 145 0.48 -10.39 -12.32
C PHE A 145 0.65 -9.51 -11.07
N LEU A 146 1.81 -9.66 -10.40
CA LEU A 146 2.17 -8.83 -9.24
C LEU A 146 2.19 -7.35 -9.60
N LEU A 147 2.72 -7.01 -10.78
CA LEU A 147 2.76 -5.63 -11.24
C LEU A 147 1.35 -5.04 -11.42
N ALA A 148 0.38 -5.81 -11.93
CA ALA A 148 -1.01 -5.36 -12.00
C ALA A 148 -1.58 -5.11 -10.60
N ARG A 149 -1.31 -6.01 -9.64
CA ARG A 149 -1.72 -5.83 -8.24
C ARG A 149 -1.10 -4.55 -7.62
N ALA A 150 0.17 -4.29 -7.89
CA ALA A 150 0.90 -3.12 -7.40
C ALA A 150 0.42 -1.81 -8.06
N LEU A 151 0.20 -1.83 -9.38
CA LEU A 151 -0.42 -0.71 -10.12
C LEU A 151 -1.78 -0.36 -9.55
N GLY A 152 -2.63 -1.36 -9.32
CA GLY A 152 -3.93 -1.11 -8.72
C GLY A 152 -3.84 -0.52 -7.32
N ALA A 153 -2.85 -0.92 -6.51
CA ALA A 153 -2.65 -0.34 -5.18
C ALA A 153 -2.22 1.13 -5.22
N THR A 154 -1.19 1.46 -6.02
CA THR A 154 -0.67 2.83 -6.10
C THR A 154 -1.64 3.79 -6.78
N PHE A 155 -2.37 3.34 -7.80
CA PHE A 155 -3.42 4.17 -8.41
C PHE A 155 -4.67 4.27 -7.54
N THR A 156 -4.97 3.29 -6.67
CA THR A 156 -6.01 3.46 -5.64
C THR A 156 -5.62 4.52 -4.61
N ALA A 157 -4.36 4.51 -4.16
CA ALA A 157 -3.83 5.55 -3.28
C ALA A 157 -3.97 6.94 -3.93
N HIS A 158 -3.59 7.04 -5.20
CA HIS A 158 -3.69 8.27 -5.97
C HIS A 158 -5.14 8.70 -6.22
N ALA A 159 -6.07 7.77 -6.44
CA ALA A 159 -7.49 8.07 -6.59
C ALA A 159 -8.07 8.69 -5.31
N VAL A 160 -7.84 8.06 -4.16
CA VAL A 160 -8.28 8.59 -2.85
C VAL A 160 -7.62 9.93 -2.55
N GLY A 161 -6.30 10.03 -2.80
CA GLY A 161 -5.55 11.27 -2.63
C GLY A 161 -6.12 12.39 -3.50
N GLY A 162 -6.25 12.18 -4.81
CA GLY A 162 -6.74 13.17 -5.77
C GLY A 162 -8.18 13.61 -5.50
N ALA A 163 -9.05 12.67 -5.13
CA ALA A 163 -10.42 12.98 -4.73
C ALA A 163 -10.47 13.85 -3.47
N LEU A 164 -9.63 13.61 -2.45
CA LEU A 164 -9.57 14.49 -1.28
C LEU A 164 -8.90 15.83 -1.61
N TRP A 165 -7.82 15.80 -2.40
CA TRP A 165 -6.98 16.97 -2.69
C TRP A 165 -7.73 18.05 -3.45
N ILE A 166 -8.55 17.67 -4.43
CA ILE A 166 -9.28 18.66 -5.25
C ILE A 166 -10.27 19.47 -4.43
N TRP A 167 -10.90 18.87 -3.42
CA TRP A 167 -11.87 19.54 -2.55
C TRP A 167 -11.22 20.39 -1.46
N VAL A 168 -9.94 20.15 -1.15
CA VAL A 168 -9.25 20.83 -0.05
C VAL A 168 -8.36 21.96 -0.55
N PHE A 169 -7.60 21.74 -1.61
CA PHE A 169 -6.65 22.72 -2.13
C PHE A 169 -7.15 23.45 -3.38
N ALA A 170 -8.22 22.95 -4.02
CA ALA A 170 -8.83 23.55 -5.21
C ALA A 170 -7.81 24.06 -6.26
N LEU A 171 -6.75 23.27 -6.50
CA LEU A 171 -5.67 23.66 -7.39
C LEU A 171 -6.21 23.96 -8.80
N PRO A 172 -5.70 24.99 -9.50
CA PRO A 172 -6.17 25.32 -10.85
C PRO A 172 -6.05 24.15 -11.84
N ALA A 173 -6.93 24.12 -12.84
CA ALA A 173 -6.94 23.08 -13.88
C ALA A 173 -5.56 22.89 -14.56
N GLN A 174 -4.82 23.98 -14.78
CA GLN A 174 -3.47 23.94 -15.35
C GLN A 174 -2.49 23.10 -14.50
N VAL A 175 -2.61 23.15 -13.17
CA VAL A 175 -1.75 22.36 -12.28
C VAL A 175 -2.06 20.88 -12.45
N TRP A 176 -3.35 20.50 -12.48
CA TRP A 176 -3.76 19.11 -12.75
C TRP A 176 -3.24 18.61 -14.10
N ASN A 177 -3.26 19.44 -15.14
CA ASN A 177 -2.68 19.08 -16.44
C ASN A 177 -1.17 18.83 -16.36
N SER A 178 -0.44 19.69 -15.65
CA SER A 178 1.01 19.52 -15.47
C SER A 178 1.38 18.27 -14.65
N LEU A 179 0.44 17.76 -13.84
CA LEU A 179 0.66 16.57 -13.02
C LEU A 179 0.61 15.26 -13.79
N ILE A 180 0.00 15.22 -14.98
CA ILE A 180 -0.16 13.99 -15.78
C ILE A 180 1.17 13.23 -15.96
N PRO A 181 2.26 13.84 -16.47
CA PRO A 181 3.54 13.14 -16.62
C PRO A 181 4.13 12.68 -15.27
N ALA A 182 4.01 13.51 -14.23
CA ALA A 182 4.50 13.18 -12.89
C ALA A 182 3.73 12.00 -12.29
N VAL A 183 2.41 11.96 -12.44
CA VAL A 183 1.56 10.85 -12.00
C VAL A 183 2.01 9.55 -12.67
N ILE A 184 2.21 9.54 -13.99
CA ILE A 184 2.67 8.34 -14.69
C ILE A 184 4.01 7.87 -14.11
N ALA A 185 5.00 8.76 -14.02
CA ALA A 185 6.33 8.42 -13.53
C ALA A 185 6.31 7.90 -12.08
N GLU A 186 5.66 8.63 -11.18
CA GLU A 186 5.56 8.27 -9.77
C GLU A 186 4.77 6.96 -9.57
N ARG A 187 3.65 6.79 -10.27
CA ARG A 187 2.83 5.58 -10.10
C ARG A 187 3.55 4.35 -10.62
N LEU A 188 4.30 4.45 -11.72
CA LEU A 188 5.16 3.36 -12.19
C LEU A 188 6.30 3.06 -11.20
N LEU A 189 6.97 4.10 -10.70
CA LEU A 189 8.01 3.96 -9.68
C LEU A 189 7.49 3.25 -8.42
N PHE A 190 6.34 3.66 -7.89
CA PHE A 190 5.73 3.01 -6.73
C PHE A 190 5.21 1.61 -7.05
N ALA A 191 4.68 1.34 -8.24
CA ALA A 191 4.28 -0.02 -8.61
C ALA A 191 5.48 -0.98 -8.63
N LEU A 192 6.63 -0.54 -9.15
CA LEU A 192 7.89 -1.29 -9.10
C LEU A 192 8.38 -1.45 -7.66
N GLY A 193 8.37 -0.37 -6.88
CA GLY A 193 8.77 -0.38 -5.46
C GLY A 193 7.90 -1.31 -4.60
N ILE A 194 6.58 -1.32 -4.79
CA ILE A 194 5.65 -2.24 -4.11
C ILE A 194 5.92 -3.68 -4.53
N SER A 195 6.14 -3.93 -5.82
CA SER A 195 6.45 -5.27 -6.31
C SER A 195 7.77 -5.79 -5.73
N GLY A 196 8.82 -4.96 -5.76
CA GLY A 196 10.13 -5.27 -5.17
C GLY A 196 10.05 -5.50 -3.67
N SER A 197 9.34 -4.63 -2.94
CA SER A 197 9.10 -4.76 -1.50
C SER A 197 8.37 -6.07 -1.16
N PHE A 198 7.36 -6.44 -1.95
CA PHE A 198 6.63 -7.69 -1.73
C PHE A 198 7.55 -8.90 -1.92
N ILE A 199 8.32 -8.95 -3.01
CA ILE A 199 9.27 -10.04 -3.29
C ILE A 199 10.31 -10.13 -2.17
N LEU A 200 10.88 -9.01 -1.76
CA LEU A 200 11.89 -8.95 -0.70
C LEU A 200 11.35 -9.51 0.62
N VAL A 201 10.20 -9.01 1.07
CA VAL A 201 9.59 -9.46 2.34
C VAL A 201 9.16 -10.92 2.26
N ASN A 202 8.60 -11.35 1.13
CA ASN A 202 8.20 -12.75 0.93
C ASN A 202 9.38 -13.72 1.05
N ASN A 203 10.52 -13.38 0.44
CA ASN A 203 11.74 -14.18 0.54
C ASN A 203 12.40 -14.11 1.91
N LEU A 204 12.40 -12.93 2.56
CA LEU A 204 12.91 -12.79 3.92
C LEU A 204 12.12 -13.66 4.89
N LEU A 205 10.79 -13.63 4.82
CA LEU A 205 9.94 -14.49 5.64
C LEU A 205 10.19 -15.98 5.34
N GLY A 206 10.35 -16.35 4.07
CA GLY A 206 10.70 -17.73 3.68
C GLY A 206 12.04 -18.19 4.24
N LEU A 207 13.05 -17.33 4.23
CA LEU A 207 14.36 -17.60 4.82
C LEU A 207 14.25 -17.79 6.35
N LEU A 208 13.50 -16.92 7.03
CA LEU A 208 13.33 -16.95 8.48
C LEU A 208 12.53 -18.18 8.94
N GLU A 209 11.51 -18.58 8.17
CA GLU A 209 10.75 -19.81 8.40
C GLU A 209 11.62 -21.05 8.17
N LYS A 210 12.41 -21.08 7.08
CA LYS A 210 13.38 -22.16 6.81
C LYS A 210 14.39 -22.34 7.94
N LYS A 211 14.92 -21.23 8.47
CA LYS A 211 15.86 -21.25 9.60
C LYS A 211 15.19 -21.55 10.96
N ARG A 212 13.87 -21.78 10.99
CA ARG A 212 13.06 -21.95 12.22
C ARG A 212 13.20 -20.79 13.21
N LEU A 213 13.58 -19.61 12.70
CA LEU A 213 13.69 -18.38 13.50
C LEU A 213 12.30 -17.78 13.75
N LEU A 214 11.33 -18.05 12.85
CA LEU A 214 9.95 -17.58 12.95
C LEU A 214 8.94 -18.69 12.65
N ASN A 215 8.51 -19.45 13.66
CA ASN A 215 7.46 -20.47 13.54
C ASN A 215 6.07 -19.89 13.81
N LEU A 216 5.72 -18.83 13.09
CA LEU A 216 4.47 -18.09 13.32
C LEU A 216 3.47 -18.23 12.16
N GLY A 217 3.80 -19.01 11.12
CA GLY A 217 2.92 -19.31 9.99
C GLY A 217 2.55 -18.06 9.18
N PHE A 218 3.55 -17.26 8.78
CA PHE A 218 3.35 -16.14 7.86
C PHE A 218 2.79 -16.63 6.51
N TYR A 219 1.96 -15.79 5.88
CA TYR A 219 1.57 -16.11 4.51
C TYR A 219 2.78 -15.90 3.62
N ILE A 220 3.19 -16.93 2.90
CA ILE A 220 4.30 -16.89 1.96
C ILE A 220 3.76 -17.37 0.61
N ASP A 221 3.96 -16.57 -0.42
CA ASP A 221 3.55 -16.90 -1.78
C ASP A 221 4.69 -17.65 -2.49
N PRO A 222 4.52 -18.96 -2.77
CA PRO A 222 5.60 -19.78 -3.33
C PRO A 222 6.02 -19.33 -4.73
N ARG A 223 5.16 -18.59 -5.45
CA ARG A 223 5.46 -18.08 -6.80
C ARG A 223 6.59 -17.06 -6.81
N TYR A 224 6.85 -16.41 -5.68
CA TYR A 224 7.86 -15.36 -5.54
C TYR A 224 9.03 -15.76 -4.64
N LEU A 225 9.14 -17.04 -4.26
CA LEU A 225 10.32 -17.56 -3.59
C LEU A 225 11.46 -17.80 -4.58
N ILE A 226 12.68 -17.47 -4.16
CA ILE A 226 13.90 -17.89 -4.85
C ILE A 226 14.00 -19.43 -4.86
N PRO A 227 14.62 -20.06 -5.88
CA PRO A 227 14.64 -21.52 -6.04
C PRO A 227 15.06 -22.29 -4.78
N PHE A 228 16.12 -21.83 -4.11
CA PHE A 228 16.64 -22.41 -2.86
C PHE A 228 15.62 -22.51 -1.72
N LEU A 229 14.59 -21.65 -1.71
CA LEU A 229 13.51 -21.66 -0.72
C LEU A 229 12.27 -22.42 -1.20
N ARG A 230 12.14 -22.71 -2.51
CA ARG A 230 10.96 -23.35 -3.11
C ARG A 230 11.00 -24.88 -3.03
N ASP A 231 12.17 -25.47 -3.17
CA ASP A 231 12.31 -26.93 -3.35
C ASP A 231 11.94 -27.76 -2.10
N GLU A 232 11.96 -27.15 -0.91
CA GLU A 232 11.62 -27.85 0.35
C GLU A 232 10.15 -27.70 0.78
N GLN A 233 9.43 -26.66 0.34
CA GLN A 233 7.99 -26.52 0.68
C GLN A 233 7.11 -27.57 -0.01
N ASN A 234 7.59 -28.16 -1.10
CA ASN A 234 6.93 -29.25 -1.82
C ASN A 234 7.44 -30.64 -1.40
N ALA A 235 8.37 -30.72 -0.44
CA ALA A 235 8.83 -32.02 0.05
C ALA A 235 7.68 -32.69 0.83
N PRO A 236 7.30 -33.93 0.51
CA PRO A 236 6.26 -34.63 1.24
C PRO A 236 6.65 -34.71 2.72
N THR A 237 5.73 -34.29 3.59
CA THR A 237 5.88 -34.44 5.03
C THR A 237 6.04 -35.92 5.33
N THR A 238 7.27 -36.35 5.58
CA THR A 238 7.54 -37.69 6.10
C THR A 238 6.92 -37.75 7.48
N SER A 239 5.76 -38.38 7.58
CA SER A 239 5.17 -38.75 8.86
C SER A 239 6.21 -39.58 9.61
N PRO A 240 6.52 -39.27 10.89
CA PRO A 240 7.32 -40.18 11.69
C PRO A 240 6.57 -41.51 11.75
N ALA A 241 7.23 -42.58 11.31
CA ALA A 241 6.74 -43.94 11.51
C ALA A 241 6.58 -44.17 13.01
N LYS A 242 5.43 -44.73 13.39
CA LYS A 242 5.11 -45.16 14.75
C LYS A 242 6.03 -46.29 15.20
#